data_AF-A0A2H8TR69-F1
#
_entry.id   AF-A0A2H8TR69-F1
#
_cell.length_a   1.000
_cell.length_b   1.000
_cell.length_c   1.000
_cell.angle_alpha   90.00
_cell.angle_beta   90.00
_cell.angle_gamma   90.00
#
_symmetry.space_group_name_H-M   'P 1'
#
loop_
_entity.id
_entity.type
_entity.pdbx_description
1 polymer ?
#
loop_
_entity_poly.entity_id
_entity_poly.type
_entity_poly.pdbx_seq_one_letter_code
_entity_poly.pdbx_strand_id
1 'polypeptide(L)'
;MFPYVCAAMIPVFCEPATMSKILRAAVKCIWNDKSESKPVDYKPPSRTKQNAIVAGVCVYTALQLCLPYSHILTQGYNGWRNGLYGYSWDMMVHNIDVAKIEVKVLDHVRREQFFLDPHSWTNNNKWMLHGDMLKQFAKCVAANMPDRHNISVQMDIWGSLNGRFHQRLVDPNVDLLHAPWSPWLPVPWLFPLIRHLDWWRPLIVDAKRNTDDDLLFFADFPGMTVTNDEDDQETTTTTLAVLEGAVAVRESRIGGGDNDRTVRLVSGEAMDVTGRHVVTTVSPTPSCYVLASTVDSGGGSEGGIGGGGGCGGSGGVSTPSAVVGNHRPSGCSEACHAFALHAIKDAFSALFFRTAV
;
A
#
# COMPACT_ATOMS: atom_id res chain seq x y z
N MET A 1 5.86 25.78 0.98
CA MET A 1 6.04 26.26 2.38
C MET A 1 6.71 25.19 3.27
N PHE A 2 6.24 23.94 3.26
CA PHE A 2 6.75 22.83 4.09
C PHE A 2 8.29 22.63 4.06
N PRO A 3 8.99 22.65 2.89
CA PRO A 3 10.45 22.44 2.88
C PRO A 3 11.24 23.52 3.63
N TYR A 4 10.77 24.77 3.62
CA TYR A 4 11.44 25.88 4.30
C TYR A 4 11.20 25.88 5.80
N VAL A 5 10.00 25.49 6.22
CA VAL A 5 9.70 25.27 7.64
C VAL A 5 10.52 24.10 8.15
N CYS A 6 10.58 22.98 7.43
CA CYS A 6 11.45 21.85 7.78
C CYS A 6 12.92 22.28 7.85
N ALA A 7 13.43 23.01 6.85
CA ALA A 7 14.81 23.51 6.84
C ALA A 7 15.11 24.44 8.03
N ALA A 8 14.18 25.35 8.36
CA ALA A 8 14.30 26.22 9.53
C ALA A 8 14.21 25.45 10.86
N MET A 9 13.56 24.28 10.86
CA MET A 9 13.42 23.40 12.02
C MET A 9 14.52 22.34 12.13
N ILE A 10 15.38 22.16 11.12
CA ILE A 10 16.54 21.24 11.19
C ILE A 10 17.37 21.44 12.48
N PRO A 11 17.64 22.69 12.94
CA PRO A 11 18.39 22.90 14.18
C PRO A 11 17.76 22.28 15.44
N VAL A 12 16.44 22.04 15.45
CA VAL A 12 15.72 21.41 16.58
C VAL A 12 16.04 19.91 16.68
N PHE A 13 16.32 19.26 15.55
CA PHE A 13 16.62 17.83 15.50
C PHE A 13 18.11 17.52 15.62
N CYS A 14 18.96 18.54 15.62
CA CYS A 14 20.38 18.37 15.87
C CYS A 14 20.67 18.24 17.37
N GLU A 15 21.68 17.44 17.69
CA GLU A 15 22.15 17.31 19.07
C GLU A 15 22.56 18.68 19.64
N PRO A 16 22.07 19.08 20.84
CA PRO A 16 22.26 20.44 21.37
C PRO A 16 23.73 20.86 21.45
N ALA A 17 24.64 19.91 21.72
CA ALA A 17 26.08 20.16 21.79
C ALA A 17 26.67 20.53 20.41
N THR A 18 26.26 19.83 19.35
CA THR A 18 26.68 20.07 17.97
C THR A 18 26.13 21.39 17.46
N MET A 19 24.84 21.65 17.71
CA MET A 19 24.21 22.90 17.31
C MET A 19 24.81 24.10 18.04
N SER A 20 25.07 23.98 19.34
CA SER A 20 25.74 25.02 20.12
C SER A 20 27.19 25.29 19.65
N LYS A 21 27.91 24.28 19.15
CA LYS A 21 29.24 24.46 18.54
C LYS A 21 29.14 25.22 17.22
N ILE A 22 28.19 24.85 16.35
CA ILE A 22 27.96 25.52 15.07
C ILE A 22 27.52 26.97 15.28
N LEU A 23 26.57 27.22 16.19
CA LEU A 23 26.13 28.57 16.55
C LEU A 23 27.26 29.39 17.14
N ARG A 24 28.06 28.82 18.06
CA ARG A 24 29.23 29.51 18.62
C ARG A 24 30.31 29.76 17.57
N ALA A 25 30.48 28.89 16.59
CA ALA A 25 31.41 29.08 15.48
C ALA A 25 30.92 30.16 14.52
N ALA A 26 29.62 30.20 14.20
CA ALA A 26 29.00 31.23 13.38
C ALA A 26 29.03 32.60 14.08
N VAL A 27 28.65 32.65 15.37
CA VAL A 27 28.75 33.85 16.21
C VAL A 27 30.20 34.27 16.37
N LYS A 28 31.16 33.36 16.58
CA LYS A 28 32.58 33.71 16.55
C LYS A 28 33.02 34.22 15.19
N CYS A 29 32.58 33.67 14.06
CA CYS A 29 32.94 34.23 12.76
C CYS A 29 32.37 35.65 12.55
N ILE A 30 31.17 35.91 13.05
CA ILE A 30 30.49 37.21 12.93
C ILE A 30 31.02 38.23 13.95
N TRP A 31 31.41 37.78 15.14
CA TRP A 31 31.78 38.63 16.29
C TRP A 31 33.30 38.74 16.50
N ASN A 32 34.07 37.75 16.04
CA ASN A 32 35.54 37.79 16.09
C ASN A 32 36.14 38.52 14.89
N ASP A 33 35.29 39.04 13.99
CA ASP A 33 35.67 40.13 13.13
C ASP A 33 35.87 41.37 14.01
N LYS A 34 37.06 41.49 14.61
CA LYS A 34 37.56 42.72 15.26
C LYS A 34 37.82 43.79 14.20
N SER A 35 36.90 43.99 13.27
CA SER A 35 36.82 45.27 12.60
C SER A 35 36.27 46.23 13.65
N GLU A 36 37.07 47.25 14.02
CA GLU A 36 36.50 48.47 14.58
C GLU A 36 35.23 48.83 13.79
N SER A 37 34.21 49.33 14.47
CA SER A 37 33.00 49.85 13.83
C SER A 37 33.36 51.04 12.96
N LYS A 38 33.94 50.79 11.78
CA LYS A 38 33.95 51.73 10.69
C LYS A 38 32.47 52.04 10.44
N PRO A 39 32.07 53.32 10.34
CA PRO A 39 30.72 53.62 9.90
C PRO A 39 30.52 52.82 8.61
N VAL A 40 29.56 51.90 8.64
CA VAL A 40 29.22 51.10 7.48
C VAL A 40 28.69 52.12 6.48
N ASP A 41 29.56 52.60 5.60
CA ASP A 41 29.19 53.45 4.49
C ASP A 41 28.37 52.56 3.56
N TYR A 42 27.06 52.51 3.82
CA TYR A 42 26.12 51.70 3.07
C TYR A 42 26.06 52.29 1.66
N LYS A 43 26.93 51.77 0.79
CA LYS A 43 26.83 52.03 -0.64
C LYS A 43 25.67 51.19 -1.14
N PRO A 44 24.57 51.80 -1.60
CA PRO A 44 23.46 51.04 -2.15
C PRO A 44 24.01 50.16 -3.27
N PRO A 45 23.53 48.90 -3.38
CA PRO A 45 23.95 48.02 -4.45
C PRO A 45 23.76 48.74 -5.79
N SER A 46 24.70 48.57 -6.71
CA SER A 46 24.56 49.18 -8.04
C SER A 46 23.24 48.75 -8.67
N ARG A 47 22.65 49.61 -9.51
CA ARG A 47 21.35 49.34 -10.15
C ARG A 47 21.31 47.98 -10.84
N THR A 48 22.43 47.54 -11.42
CA THR A 48 22.58 46.20 -12.02
C THR A 48 22.52 45.07 -10.98
N LYS A 49 23.19 45.23 -9.83
CA LYS A 49 23.13 44.25 -8.73
C LYS A 49 21.73 44.18 -8.13
N GLN A 50 21.08 45.33 -7.95
CA GLN A 50 19.69 45.39 -7.47
C GLN A 50 18.74 44.69 -8.44
N ASN A 51 18.85 44.96 -9.74
CA ASN A 51 18.04 44.30 -10.76
C ASN A 51 18.27 42.78 -10.80
N ALA A 52 19.51 42.32 -10.64
CA ALA A 52 19.83 40.88 -10.58
C ALA A 52 19.21 40.22 -9.34
N ILE A 53 19.27 40.87 -8.18
CA ILE A 53 18.63 40.39 -6.94
C ILE A 53 17.12 40.32 -7.14
N VAL A 54 16.49 41.37 -7.66
CA VAL A 54 15.05 41.40 -7.92
C VAL A 54 14.66 40.32 -8.91
N ALA A 55 15.38 40.16 -10.01
CA ALA A 55 15.14 39.10 -10.99
C ALA A 55 15.27 37.70 -10.34
N GLY A 56 16.28 37.47 -9.51
CA GLY A 56 16.46 36.22 -8.77
C GLY A 56 15.29 35.94 -7.82
N VAL A 57 14.82 36.95 -7.08
CA VAL A 57 13.64 36.84 -6.21
C VAL A 57 12.38 36.56 -7.02
N CYS A 58 12.16 37.26 -8.14
CA CYS A 58 11.01 37.02 -9.01
C CYS A 58 11.01 35.60 -9.59
N VAL A 59 12.15 35.11 -10.08
CA VAL A 59 12.30 33.74 -10.60
C VAL A 59 12.03 32.73 -9.49
N TYR A 60 12.58 32.95 -8.30
CA TYR A 60 12.34 32.09 -7.15
C TYR A 60 10.86 32.06 -6.76
N THR A 61 10.20 33.22 -6.65
CA THR A 61 8.78 33.30 -6.34
C THR A 61 7.93 32.63 -7.40
N ALA A 62 8.23 32.84 -8.69
CA ALA A 62 7.55 32.15 -9.78
C ALA A 62 7.71 30.62 -9.67
N LEU A 63 8.93 30.14 -9.40
CA LEU A 63 9.20 28.73 -9.20
C LEU A 63 8.42 28.16 -8.00
N GLN A 64 8.35 28.88 -6.88
CA GLN A 64 7.56 28.45 -5.70
C GLN A 64 6.04 28.40 -5.98
N LEU A 65 5.53 29.29 -6.83
CA LEU A 65 4.12 29.30 -7.22
C LEU A 65 3.80 28.20 -8.24
N CYS A 66 4.73 27.91 -9.15
CA CYS A 66 4.53 26.95 -10.25
C CYS A 66 4.84 25.51 -9.88
N LEU A 67 5.82 25.24 -9.00
CA LEU A 67 6.22 23.88 -8.61
C LEU A 67 5.06 23.00 -8.14
N PRO A 68 4.09 23.50 -7.37
CA PRO A 68 2.97 22.67 -6.97
C PRO A 68 2.00 22.30 -8.11
N TYR A 69 2.02 23.04 -9.21
CA TYR A 69 1.29 22.72 -10.45
C TYR A 69 2.13 21.89 -11.43
N SER A 70 3.22 21.29 -10.95
CA SER A 70 4.14 20.46 -11.75
C SER A 70 3.47 19.25 -12.41
N HIS A 71 2.29 18.82 -11.94
CA HIS A 71 1.55 17.67 -12.47
C HIS A 71 1.28 17.71 -13.98
N ILE A 72 1.28 18.91 -14.60
CA ILE A 72 1.15 19.07 -16.06
C ILE A 72 2.43 18.63 -16.78
N LEU A 73 3.59 18.96 -16.20
CA LEU A 73 4.90 18.70 -16.79
C LEU A 73 5.42 17.30 -16.40
N THR A 74 5.32 16.94 -15.13
CA THR A 74 5.97 15.75 -14.56
C THR A 74 5.06 14.53 -14.58
N GLN A 75 4.46 14.22 -15.74
CA GLN A 75 3.45 13.16 -15.86
C GLN A 75 3.98 11.76 -15.53
N GLY A 76 5.29 11.54 -15.63
CA GLY A 76 5.92 10.25 -15.30
C GLY A 76 6.01 9.93 -13.82
N TYR A 77 5.81 10.94 -12.97
CA TYR A 77 5.74 10.75 -11.52
C TYR A 77 4.30 10.62 -11.04
N ASN A 78 3.33 10.81 -11.93
CA ASN A 78 1.93 10.60 -11.63
C ASN A 78 1.68 9.09 -11.49
N GLY A 79 0.96 8.72 -10.44
CA GLY A 79 0.41 7.38 -10.26
C GLY A 79 -1.07 7.55 -9.90
N TRP A 80 -1.48 7.04 -8.76
CA TRP A 80 -2.77 7.43 -8.18
C TRP A 80 -2.79 8.85 -7.61
N ARG A 81 -1.61 9.44 -7.42
CA ARG A 81 -1.40 10.83 -7.02
C ARG A 81 -0.97 11.64 -8.24
N ASN A 82 -1.41 12.90 -8.29
CA ASN A 82 -0.97 13.82 -9.32
C ASN A 82 0.29 14.57 -8.87
N GLY A 83 1.29 14.64 -9.75
CA GLY A 83 2.49 15.44 -9.59
C GLY A 83 3.61 14.77 -8.80
N LEU A 84 4.70 15.52 -8.69
CA LEU A 84 5.91 15.10 -7.99
C LEU A 84 5.66 15.07 -6.47
N TYR A 85 5.92 13.91 -5.86
CA TYR A 85 5.81 13.73 -4.41
C TYR A 85 6.72 14.71 -3.66
N GLY A 86 6.17 15.42 -2.66
CA GLY A 86 6.89 16.47 -1.93
C GLY A 86 6.66 17.90 -2.44
N TYR A 87 6.22 18.06 -3.69
CA TYR A 87 6.02 19.37 -4.31
C TYR A 87 4.56 19.68 -4.64
N SER A 88 3.74 18.66 -4.92
CA SER A 88 2.30 18.85 -5.16
C SER A 88 1.56 19.32 -3.90
N TRP A 89 0.57 20.22 -4.07
CA TRP A 89 -0.26 20.73 -2.96
C TRP A 89 -1.12 19.64 -2.30
N ASP A 90 -1.50 18.59 -3.03
CA ASP A 90 -2.41 17.54 -2.57
C ASP A 90 -1.69 16.35 -1.92
N MET A 91 -0.38 16.44 -1.70
CA MET A 91 0.45 15.34 -1.19
C MET A 91 -0.07 14.77 0.14
N MET A 92 -0.45 15.64 1.10
CA MET A 92 -0.87 15.23 2.44
C MET A 92 -2.29 14.64 2.50
N VAL A 93 -3.03 14.62 1.39
CA VAL A 93 -4.41 14.10 1.33
C VAL A 93 -4.44 12.59 1.05
N HIS A 94 -3.30 12.01 0.67
CA HIS A 94 -3.23 10.64 0.15
C HIS A 94 -2.50 9.72 1.13
N ASN A 95 -3.26 8.83 1.77
CA ASN A 95 -2.79 7.66 2.48
C ASN A 95 -2.94 6.43 1.60
N ILE A 96 -1.86 5.65 1.44
CA ILE A 96 -1.88 4.40 0.69
C ILE A 96 -1.54 3.27 1.66
N ASP A 97 -2.47 2.33 1.77
CA ASP A 97 -2.28 1.08 2.48
C ASP A 97 -1.90 -0.02 1.48
N VAL A 98 -0.91 -0.86 1.78
CA VAL A 98 -0.39 -1.86 0.84
C VAL A 98 -0.72 -3.25 1.38
N ALA A 99 -1.53 -4.01 0.64
CA ALA A 99 -1.98 -5.33 1.06
C ALA A 99 -1.01 -6.45 0.65
N LYS A 100 -0.47 -6.37 -0.58
CA LYS A 100 0.32 -7.45 -1.16
C LYS A 100 1.38 -6.90 -2.11
N ILE A 101 2.57 -7.50 -2.05
CA ILE A 101 3.69 -7.16 -2.91
C ILE A 101 4.36 -8.47 -3.33
N GLU A 102 4.39 -8.73 -4.63
CA GLU A 102 5.12 -9.86 -5.20
C GLU A 102 6.08 -9.35 -6.25
N VAL A 103 7.35 -9.72 -6.11
CA VAL A 103 8.37 -9.45 -7.13
C VAL A 103 8.76 -10.78 -7.74
N LYS A 104 8.43 -10.97 -9.01
CA LYS A 104 8.72 -12.18 -9.77
C LYS A 104 9.88 -11.91 -10.73
N VAL A 105 10.91 -12.74 -10.63
CA VAL A 105 12.05 -12.72 -11.57
C VAL A 105 11.93 -13.93 -12.48
N LEU A 106 12.02 -13.68 -13.79
CA LEU A 106 12.04 -14.72 -14.82
C LEU A 106 13.41 -14.76 -15.49
N ASP A 107 14.07 -15.90 -15.43
CA ASP A 107 15.34 -16.17 -16.13
C ASP A 107 15.01 -16.91 -17.44
N HIS A 108 15.08 -16.22 -18.57
CA HIS A 108 14.73 -16.77 -19.88
C HIS A 108 15.76 -17.80 -20.40
N VAL A 109 16.99 -17.76 -19.87
CA VAL A 109 18.05 -18.70 -20.27
C VAL A 109 17.89 -20.01 -19.52
N ARG A 110 17.75 -19.95 -18.19
CA ARG A 110 17.58 -21.13 -17.34
C ARG A 110 16.15 -21.68 -17.33
N ARG A 111 15.18 -20.91 -17.84
CA ARG A 111 13.73 -21.19 -17.76
C ARG A 111 13.26 -21.35 -16.31
N GLU A 112 13.85 -20.58 -15.41
CA GLU A 112 13.51 -20.55 -14.00
C GLU A 112 12.67 -19.31 -13.70
N GLN A 113 11.74 -19.44 -12.76
CA GLN A 113 11.06 -18.31 -12.16
C GLN A 113 11.14 -18.46 -10.64
N PHE A 114 11.33 -17.34 -9.95
CA PHE A 114 11.33 -17.31 -8.49
C PHE A 114 10.80 -15.97 -8.01
N PHE A 115 10.33 -15.97 -6.77
CA PHE A 115 9.82 -14.79 -6.10
C PHE A 115 10.89 -14.22 -5.17
N LEU A 116 10.96 -12.90 -5.10
CA LEU A 116 11.83 -12.17 -4.19
C LEU A 116 10.98 -11.57 -3.07
N ASP A 117 11.46 -11.68 -1.83
CA ASP A 117 10.96 -10.88 -0.73
C ASP A 117 11.56 -9.46 -0.82
N PRO A 118 10.76 -8.42 -1.08
CA PRO A 118 11.28 -7.07 -1.24
C PRO A 118 11.85 -6.47 0.06
N HIS A 119 11.42 -6.96 1.23
CA HIS A 119 11.92 -6.46 2.53
C HIS A 119 13.39 -6.81 2.74
N SER A 120 13.85 -7.94 2.19
CA SER A 120 15.27 -8.31 2.20
C SER A 120 16.17 -7.40 1.34
N TRP A 121 15.58 -6.68 0.38
CA TRP A 121 16.32 -5.80 -0.54
C TRP A 121 16.36 -4.34 -0.08
N THR A 122 15.28 -3.85 0.53
CA THR A 122 15.18 -2.46 0.94
C THR A 122 14.39 -2.34 2.25
N ASN A 123 14.91 -1.55 3.19
CA ASN A 123 14.25 -1.27 4.47
C ASN A 123 13.07 -0.27 4.38
N ASN A 124 12.78 0.26 3.19
CA ASN A 124 11.78 1.29 2.98
C ASN A 124 10.76 0.80 1.96
N ASN A 125 9.47 1.01 2.24
CA ASN A 125 8.38 0.53 1.39
C ASN A 125 7.87 1.60 0.41
N LYS A 126 8.41 2.82 0.43
CA LYS A 126 7.91 3.93 -0.41
C LYS A 126 8.22 3.76 -1.90
N TRP A 127 9.25 2.98 -2.28
CA TRP A 127 9.63 2.80 -3.68
C TRP A 127 8.51 2.19 -4.53
N MET A 128 7.63 1.39 -3.91
CA MET A 128 6.54 0.70 -4.57
C MET A 128 5.47 1.65 -5.14
N LEU A 129 5.39 2.86 -4.59
CA LEU A 129 4.34 3.83 -4.92
C LEU A 129 4.73 4.78 -6.06
N HIS A 130 5.91 4.60 -6.66
CA HIS A 130 6.50 5.52 -7.62
C HIS A 130 7.10 4.79 -8.82
N GLY A 131 6.69 5.19 -10.03
CA GLY A 131 7.09 4.51 -11.26
C GLY A 131 8.61 4.54 -11.53
N ASP A 132 9.28 5.64 -11.17
CA ASP A 132 10.73 5.77 -11.30
C ASP A 132 11.48 4.84 -10.34
N MET A 133 11.01 4.73 -9.11
CA MET A 133 11.62 3.89 -8.08
C MET A 133 11.38 2.41 -8.34
N LEU A 134 10.20 2.01 -8.86
CA LEU A 134 9.95 0.65 -9.34
C LEU A 134 10.96 0.23 -10.41
N LYS A 135 11.24 1.11 -11.38
CA LYS A 135 12.25 0.87 -12.41
C LYS A 135 13.67 0.81 -11.85
N GLN A 136 13.99 1.66 -10.87
CA GLN A 136 15.28 1.61 -10.17
C GLN A 136 15.44 0.30 -9.39
N PHE A 137 14.38 -0.18 -8.74
CA PHE A 137 14.37 -1.46 -8.04
C PHE A 137 14.59 -2.62 -9.01
N ALA A 138 13.88 -2.68 -10.15
CA ALA A 138 14.10 -3.70 -11.17
C ALA A 138 15.55 -3.73 -11.67
N LYS A 139 16.14 -2.55 -11.93
CA LYS A 139 17.56 -2.45 -12.31
C LYS A 139 18.51 -2.89 -11.20
N CYS A 140 18.19 -2.59 -9.94
CA CYS A 140 18.95 -3.02 -8.78
C CYS A 140 18.94 -4.55 -8.67
N VAL A 141 17.78 -5.19 -8.86
CA VAL A 141 17.64 -6.65 -8.90
C VAL A 141 18.54 -7.24 -9.98
N ALA A 142 18.50 -6.69 -11.19
CA ALA A 142 19.34 -7.17 -12.28
C ALA A 142 20.84 -6.98 -12.04
N ALA A 143 21.24 -5.85 -11.45
CA ALA A 143 22.64 -5.57 -11.15
C ALA A 143 23.23 -6.51 -10.07
N ASN A 144 22.40 -7.01 -9.15
CA ASN A 144 22.81 -7.92 -8.08
C ASN A 144 22.75 -9.41 -8.49
N MET A 145 22.38 -9.72 -9.73
CA MET A 145 22.35 -11.08 -10.28
C MET A 145 23.22 -11.19 -11.55
N PRO A 146 24.53 -10.91 -11.46
CA PRO A 146 25.41 -10.86 -12.64
C PRO A 146 25.59 -12.22 -13.33
N ASP A 147 25.32 -13.31 -12.61
CA ASP A 147 25.34 -14.69 -13.09
C ASP A 147 24.08 -15.09 -13.88
N ARG A 148 23.07 -14.22 -13.91
CA ARG A 148 21.85 -14.38 -14.71
C ARG A 148 21.88 -13.38 -15.86
N HIS A 149 21.64 -13.88 -17.08
CA HIS A 149 21.56 -13.07 -18.28
C HIS A 149 20.16 -13.18 -18.86
N ASN A 150 19.68 -12.08 -19.47
CA ASN A 150 18.33 -12.02 -20.04
C ASN A 150 17.23 -12.36 -19.03
N ILE A 151 17.13 -11.54 -18.00
CA ILE A 151 16.10 -11.64 -16.97
C ILE A 151 14.98 -10.62 -17.22
N SER A 152 13.77 -10.97 -16.80
CA SER A 152 12.64 -10.04 -16.72
C SER A 152 12.18 -9.92 -15.27
N VAL A 153 11.80 -8.71 -14.87
CA VAL A 153 11.31 -8.43 -13.51
C VAL A 153 9.89 -7.94 -13.61
N GLN A 154 8.97 -8.77 -13.11
CA GLN A 154 7.54 -8.48 -13.01
C GLN A 154 7.19 -8.19 -11.56
N MET A 155 6.28 -7.25 -11.33
CA MET A 155 5.86 -6.88 -9.98
C MET A 155 4.34 -6.81 -9.91
N ASP A 156 3.77 -7.45 -8.90
CA ASP A 156 2.36 -7.34 -8.56
C ASP A 156 2.22 -6.59 -7.22
N ILE A 157 1.59 -5.42 -7.26
CA ILE A 157 1.51 -4.51 -6.12
C ILE A 157 0.07 -4.09 -5.92
N TRP A 158 -0.47 -4.42 -4.75
CA TRP A 158 -1.84 -4.13 -4.36
C TRP A 158 -1.88 -3.06 -3.29
N GLY A 159 -2.65 -2.00 -3.56
CA GLY A 159 -2.81 -0.91 -2.61
C GLY A 159 -4.24 -0.39 -2.53
N SER A 160 -4.57 0.20 -1.39
CA SER A 160 -5.80 0.95 -1.16
C SER A 160 -5.46 2.42 -0.98
N LEU A 161 -6.07 3.28 -1.80
CA LEU A 161 -5.96 4.73 -1.64
C LEU A 161 -7.08 5.27 -0.74
N ASN A 162 -6.73 5.75 0.44
CA ASN A 162 -7.63 6.41 1.39
C ASN A 162 -8.82 5.53 1.84
N GLY A 163 -8.65 4.22 1.96
CA GLY A 163 -9.72 3.30 2.38
C GLY A 163 -10.69 2.91 1.27
N ARG A 164 -10.26 2.99 0.01
CA ARG A 164 -10.95 2.39 -1.15
C ARG A 164 -10.69 0.88 -1.20
N PHE A 165 -11.24 0.20 -2.21
CA PHE A 165 -10.81 -1.15 -2.57
C PHE A 165 -9.30 -1.23 -2.79
N HIS A 166 -8.71 -2.38 -2.44
CA HIS A 166 -7.37 -2.72 -2.86
C HIS A 166 -7.40 -3.06 -4.35
N GLN A 167 -6.61 -2.33 -5.12
CA GLN A 167 -6.47 -2.56 -6.55
C GLN A 167 -5.00 -2.64 -6.94
N ARG A 168 -4.74 -3.24 -8.09
CA ARG A 168 -3.39 -3.29 -8.66
C ARG A 168 -2.91 -1.88 -9.00
N LEU A 169 -1.67 -1.59 -8.63
CA LEU A 169 -1.00 -0.35 -9.00
C LEU A 169 -0.24 -0.48 -10.33
N VAL A 170 0.32 -1.67 -10.59
CA VAL A 170 1.20 -1.98 -11.71
C VAL A 170 0.66 -3.16 -12.49
N ASP A 171 0.84 -3.19 -13.81
CA ASP A 171 0.57 -4.38 -14.62
C ASP A 171 1.60 -5.49 -14.34
N PRO A 172 1.19 -6.62 -13.74
CA PRO A 172 2.10 -7.71 -13.39
C PRO A 172 2.67 -8.44 -14.61
N ASN A 173 2.10 -8.24 -15.80
CA ASN A 173 2.57 -8.91 -17.02
C ASN A 173 3.72 -8.16 -17.70
N VAL A 174 3.97 -6.90 -17.32
CA VAL A 174 4.98 -6.05 -17.95
C VAL A 174 6.35 -6.27 -17.30
N ASP A 175 7.37 -6.42 -18.13
CA ASP A 175 8.77 -6.45 -17.67
C ASP A 175 9.25 -5.03 -17.33
N LEU A 176 9.29 -4.71 -16.04
CA LEU A 176 9.69 -3.40 -15.53
C LEU A 176 11.17 -3.08 -15.74
N LEU A 177 12.01 -4.09 -16.00
CA LEU A 177 13.42 -3.87 -16.31
C LEU A 177 13.57 -3.10 -17.63
N HIS A 178 12.77 -3.48 -18.63
CA HIS A 178 12.81 -2.93 -19.98
C HIS A 178 11.67 -1.94 -20.29
N ALA A 179 10.67 -1.85 -19.40
CA ALA A 179 9.52 -0.97 -19.60
C ALA A 179 9.92 0.50 -19.79
N PRO A 180 9.26 1.23 -20.72
CA PRO A 180 9.51 2.65 -20.91
C PRO A 180 9.08 3.45 -19.68
N TRP A 181 9.88 4.43 -19.31
CA TRP A 181 9.54 5.42 -18.28
C TRP A 181 10.26 6.72 -18.62
N SER A 182 9.56 7.84 -18.50
CA SER A 182 10.08 9.19 -18.74
C SER A 182 9.47 10.13 -17.71
N PRO A 183 10.22 11.11 -17.16
CA PRO A 183 9.69 12.14 -16.27
C PRO A 183 8.47 12.89 -16.82
N TRP A 184 8.39 13.04 -18.14
CA TRP A 184 7.48 13.95 -18.83
C TRP A 184 6.25 13.27 -19.44
N LEU A 185 6.25 11.94 -19.53
CA LEU A 185 5.18 11.17 -20.18
C LEU A 185 4.46 10.31 -19.15
N PRO A 186 3.15 10.05 -19.31
CA PRO A 186 2.42 9.15 -18.45
C PRO A 186 3.04 7.75 -18.48
N VAL A 187 3.01 7.07 -17.35
CA VAL A 187 3.56 5.72 -17.22
C VAL A 187 2.56 4.71 -17.79
N PRO A 188 2.89 3.97 -18.86
CA PRO A 188 1.91 3.15 -19.58
C PRO A 188 1.52 1.86 -18.85
N TRP A 189 2.35 1.40 -17.92
CA TRP A 189 2.18 0.15 -17.17
C TRP A 189 1.63 0.35 -15.76
N LEU A 190 1.28 1.59 -15.39
CA LEU A 190 0.54 1.87 -14.15
C LEU A 190 -0.96 1.81 -14.41
N PHE A 191 -1.69 1.12 -13.53
CA PHE A 191 -3.14 1.09 -13.63
C PHE A 191 -3.77 2.39 -13.12
N PRO A 192 -4.83 2.87 -13.79
CA PRO A 192 -5.59 4.01 -13.31
C PRO A 192 -6.33 3.68 -12.01
N LEU A 193 -6.54 4.69 -11.18
CA LEU A 193 -7.40 4.56 -10.00
C LEU A 193 -8.87 4.32 -10.44
N ILE A 194 -9.51 3.30 -9.90
CA ILE A 194 -10.90 2.96 -10.22
C ILE A 194 -11.85 3.90 -9.46
N ARG A 195 -12.24 5.00 -10.10
CA ARG A 195 -13.06 6.06 -9.47
C ARG A 195 -14.55 5.77 -9.39
N HIS A 196 -15.09 4.92 -10.28
CA HIS A 196 -16.54 4.65 -10.30
C HIS A 196 -17.02 3.86 -9.08
N LEU A 197 -16.10 3.26 -8.32
CA LEU A 197 -16.37 2.51 -7.09
C LEU A 197 -16.25 3.37 -5.82
N ASP A 198 -16.01 4.69 -5.94
CA ASP A 198 -15.80 5.59 -4.80
C ASP A 198 -16.99 5.62 -3.83
N TRP A 199 -18.19 5.29 -4.30
CA TRP A 199 -19.41 5.23 -3.50
C TRP A 199 -19.41 4.12 -2.45
N TRP A 200 -18.62 3.05 -2.63
CA TRP A 200 -18.46 1.97 -1.65
C TRP A 200 -17.63 2.39 -0.43
N ARG A 201 -16.85 3.47 -0.54
CA ARG A 201 -15.85 3.85 0.46
C ARG A 201 -16.42 4.03 1.88
N PRO A 202 -17.55 4.73 2.11
CA PRO A 202 -18.12 4.84 3.44
C PRO A 202 -18.47 3.48 4.04
N LEU A 203 -19.00 2.56 3.22
CA LEU A 203 -19.39 1.23 3.66
C LEU A 203 -18.18 0.36 4.01
N ILE A 204 -17.12 0.41 3.20
CA ILE A 204 -15.86 -0.31 3.48
C ILE A 204 -15.26 0.16 4.81
N VAL A 205 -15.21 1.48 5.03
CA VAL A 205 -14.66 2.05 6.26
C VAL A 205 -15.50 1.70 7.47
N ASP A 206 -16.84 1.72 7.35
CA ASP A 206 -17.75 1.36 8.44
C ASP A 206 -17.69 -0.13 8.77
N ALA A 207 -17.68 -1.01 7.75
CA ALA A 207 -17.54 -2.45 7.92
C ALA A 207 -16.23 -2.82 8.63
N LYS A 208 -15.09 -2.26 8.20
CA LYS A 208 -13.80 -2.47 8.86
C LYS A 208 -13.74 -1.95 10.29
N ARG A 209 -14.61 -1.02 10.68
CA ARG A 209 -14.62 -0.42 12.01
C ARG A 209 -15.53 -1.18 12.98
N ASN A 210 -16.59 -1.78 12.47
CA ASN A 210 -17.67 -2.39 13.26
C ASN A 210 -17.56 -3.91 13.37
N THR A 211 -16.58 -4.52 12.70
CA THR A 211 -16.37 -5.96 12.66
C THR A 211 -14.97 -6.29 13.16
N ASP A 212 -14.86 -7.34 13.99
CA ASP A 212 -13.58 -7.83 14.51
C ASP A 212 -12.86 -8.77 13.52
N ASP A 213 -13.56 -9.21 12.47
CA ASP A 213 -12.99 -10.01 11.38
C ASP A 213 -12.05 -9.20 10.48
N ASP A 214 -11.01 -9.86 9.98
CA ASP A 214 -10.10 -9.27 9.01
C ASP A 214 -10.77 -9.23 7.63
N LEU A 215 -11.33 -8.06 7.30
CA LEU A 215 -11.99 -7.80 6.02
C LEU A 215 -11.03 -7.16 5.00
N LEU A 216 -10.74 -7.87 3.92
CA LEU A 216 -9.96 -7.37 2.78
C LEU A 216 -10.83 -7.20 1.54
N PHE A 217 -11.06 -5.95 1.17
CA PHE A 217 -11.83 -5.57 -0.01
C PHE A 217 -10.90 -5.38 -1.20
N PHE A 218 -11.16 -6.08 -2.31
CA PHE A 218 -10.39 -6.04 -3.54
C PHE A 218 -11.24 -5.59 -4.74
N ALA A 219 -10.59 -4.91 -5.68
CA ALA A 219 -11.12 -4.60 -7.00
C ALA A 219 -10.03 -4.90 -8.05
N ASP A 220 -10.27 -5.90 -8.89
CA ASP A 220 -9.29 -6.33 -9.91
C ASP A 220 -9.80 -6.07 -11.33
N PHE A 221 -8.86 -5.82 -12.25
CA PHE A 221 -9.15 -5.49 -13.64
C PHE A 221 -9.58 -6.73 -14.46
N PRO A 222 -10.33 -6.55 -15.55
CA PRO A 222 -10.73 -7.64 -16.44
C PRO A 222 -9.56 -8.51 -16.91
N GLY A 223 -9.70 -9.83 -16.81
CA GLY A 223 -8.68 -10.79 -17.25
C GLY A 223 -7.47 -10.94 -16.33
N MET A 224 -7.44 -10.24 -15.19
CA MET A 224 -6.39 -10.41 -14.20
C MET A 224 -6.65 -11.62 -13.31
N THR A 225 -5.55 -12.23 -12.86
CA THR A 225 -5.55 -13.39 -11.97
C THR A 225 -4.68 -13.11 -10.76
N VAL A 226 -5.19 -13.39 -9.57
CA VAL A 226 -4.44 -13.32 -8.31
C VAL A 226 -4.40 -14.70 -7.68
N THR A 227 -3.22 -15.05 -7.17
CA THR A 227 -3.04 -16.24 -6.34
C THR A 227 -2.95 -15.79 -4.90
N ASN A 228 -3.78 -16.36 -4.03
CA ASN A 228 -3.72 -16.15 -2.60
C ASN A 228 -3.20 -17.44 -1.99
N ASP A 229 -2.08 -17.32 -1.28
CA ASP A 229 -1.47 -18.40 -0.53
C ASP A 229 -1.75 -18.09 0.95
N GLU A 230 -2.68 -18.81 1.56
CA GLU A 230 -2.91 -18.73 3.01
C GLU A 230 -1.84 -19.54 3.72
N ASP A 231 -1.30 -18.99 4.82
CA ASP A 231 -0.31 -19.67 5.64
C ASP A 231 -1.03 -20.77 6.45
N ASP A 232 -0.65 -22.03 6.23
CA ASP A 232 -1.30 -23.24 6.80
C ASP A 232 -1.20 -23.34 8.35
N GLN A 233 -0.72 -22.30 9.06
CA GLN A 233 -0.43 -22.37 10.50
C GLN A 233 -1.65 -22.15 11.40
N GLU A 234 -2.73 -21.54 10.90
CA GLU A 234 -3.95 -21.31 11.68
C GLU A 234 -5.18 -21.80 10.93
N THR A 235 -6.12 -22.43 11.63
CA THR A 235 -7.43 -22.85 11.10
C THR A 235 -8.31 -21.63 10.86
N THR A 236 -7.88 -20.75 9.96
CA THR A 236 -8.67 -19.61 9.50
C THR A 236 -9.60 -20.09 8.41
N THR A 237 -10.89 -19.81 8.58
CA THR A 237 -11.87 -20.01 7.51
C THR A 237 -11.98 -18.69 6.77
N THR A 238 -11.59 -18.66 5.50
CA THR A 238 -11.74 -17.46 4.68
C THR A 238 -12.96 -17.60 3.79
N THR A 239 -13.87 -16.64 3.88
CA THR A 239 -15.05 -16.56 3.01
C THR A 239 -14.78 -15.53 1.91
N LEU A 240 -14.96 -15.92 0.66
CA LEU A 240 -14.90 -15.03 -0.50
C LEU A 240 -16.31 -14.67 -0.94
N ALA A 241 -16.65 -13.39 -0.93
CA ALA A 241 -17.95 -12.88 -1.41
C ALA A 241 -17.79 -11.84 -2.53
N VAL A 242 -18.58 -11.97 -3.59
CA VAL A 242 -18.54 -11.06 -4.75
C VAL A 242 -19.55 -9.93 -4.54
N LEU A 243 -19.06 -8.70 -4.53
CA LEU A 243 -19.89 -7.50 -4.35
C LEU A 243 -20.45 -7.03 -5.71
N GLU A 244 -19.59 -6.94 -6.72
CA GLU A 244 -19.92 -6.44 -8.05
C GLU A 244 -19.08 -7.16 -9.11
N GLY A 245 -19.68 -7.48 -10.25
CA GLY A 245 -19.00 -8.20 -11.33
C GLY A 245 -19.06 -9.72 -11.20
N ALA A 246 -18.03 -10.39 -11.71
CA ALA A 246 -17.93 -11.85 -11.70
C ALA A 246 -16.47 -12.32 -11.61
N VAL A 247 -16.23 -13.34 -10.80
CA VAL A 247 -14.91 -13.96 -10.61
C VAL A 247 -14.99 -15.46 -10.79
N ALA A 248 -13.93 -16.06 -11.33
CA ALA A 248 -13.73 -17.51 -11.35
C ALA A 248 -12.70 -17.85 -10.28
N VAL A 249 -13.08 -18.70 -9.34
CA VAL A 249 -12.21 -19.14 -8.25
C VAL A 249 -11.83 -20.59 -8.45
N ARG A 250 -10.56 -20.89 -8.22
CA ARG A 250 -9.94 -22.19 -8.48
C ARG A 250 -9.10 -22.60 -7.28
N GLU A 251 -9.51 -23.66 -6.58
CA GLU A 251 -8.83 -24.17 -5.39
C GLU A 251 -7.74 -25.17 -5.77
N SER A 252 -6.51 -24.94 -5.29
CA SER A 252 -5.38 -25.84 -5.51
C SER A 252 -5.13 -26.67 -4.25
N ARG A 253 -5.78 -27.83 -4.11
CA ARG A 253 -5.52 -28.74 -2.97
C ARG A 253 -4.17 -29.44 -3.13
N ILE A 254 -3.32 -29.33 -2.11
CA ILE A 254 -2.06 -30.06 -2.04
C ILE A 254 -2.39 -31.56 -1.91
N GLY A 255 -2.02 -32.37 -2.93
CA GLY A 255 -2.06 -33.84 -2.85
C GLY A 255 -3.30 -34.55 -3.40
N GLY A 256 -4.24 -33.86 -4.04
CA GLY A 256 -5.40 -34.48 -4.73
C GLY A 256 -5.30 -34.31 -6.24
N GLY A 257 -5.37 -35.41 -7.00
CA GLY A 257 -5.26 -35.38 -8.46
C GLY A 257 -6.29 -34.46 -9.13
N ASP A 258 -5.80 -33.68 -10.12
CA ASP A 258 -6.40 -33.01 -11.29
C ASP A 258 -7.92 -32.74 -11.37
N ASN A 259 -8.61 -32.58 -10.24
CA ASN A 259 -9.99 -32.08 -10.17
C ASN A 259 -9.95 -30.64 -9.69
N ASP A 260 -9.32 -29.79 -10.49
CA ASP A 260 -9.23 -28.36 -10.30
C ASP A 260 -10.61 -27.73 -10.51
N ARG A 261 -11.43 -27.74 -9.45
CA ARG A 261 -12.82 -27.28 -9.52
C ARG A 261 -12.82 -25.77 -9.63
N THR A 262 -13.02 -25.27 -10.85
CA THR A 262 -13.26 -23.85 -11.09
C THR A 262 -14.73 -23.54 -10.80
N VAL A 263 -14.98 -22.67 -9.83
CA VAL A 263 -16.31 -22.18 -9.48
C VAL A 263 -16.42 -20.74 -9.95
N ARG A 264 -17.43 -20.44 -10.75
CA ARG A 264 -17.75 -19.07 -11.14
C ARG A 264 -18.73 -18.49 -10.13
N LEU A 265 -18.38 -17.32 -9.58
CA LEU A 265 -19.21 -16.55 -8.68
C LEU A 265 -19.60 -15.23 -9.35
N VAL A 266 -20.84 -14.80 -9.13
CA VAL A 266 -21.37 -13.50 -9.56
C VAL A 266 -21.78 -12.64 -8.38
N SER A 267 -22.08 -11.35 -8.63
CA SER A 267 -22.55 -10.39 -7.62
C SER A 267 -23.61 -10.99 -6.68
N GLY A 268 -23.34 -10.93 -5.37
CA GLY A 268 -24.19 -11.44 -4.30
C GLY A 268 -23.93 -12.91 -3.92
N GLU A 269 -23.09 -13.63 -4.66
CA GLU A 269 -22.67 -14.99 -4.32
C GLU A 269 -21.40 -14.98 -3.47
N ALA A 270 -21.27 -16.01 -2.64
CA ALA A 270 -20.11 -16.22 -1.79
C ALA A 270 -19.78 -17.73 -1.71
N MET A 271 -18.53 -18.03 -1.42
CA MET A 271 -18.07 -19.38 -1.14
C MET A 271 -16.93 -19.35 -0.12
N ASP A 272 -16.80 -20.42 0.64
CA ASP A 272 -15.62 -20.61 1.48
C ASP A 272 -14.44 -20.99 0.58
N VAL A 273 -13.29 -20.39 0.86
CA VAL A 273 -12.00 -20.73 0.26
C VAL A 273 -11.08 -21.20 1.37
N THR A 274 -10.30 -22.24 1.11
CA THR A 274 -9.34 -22.76 2.08
C THR A 274 -7.99 -22.99 1.40
N GLY A 275 -6.93 -22.50 2.05
CA GLY A 275 -5.57 -22.67 1.56
C GLY A 275 -5.33 -21.90 0.26
N ARG A 276 -4.51 -22.49 -0.61
CA ARG A 276 -4.12 -21.88 -1.88
C ARG A 276 -5.29 -21.82 -2.87
N HIS A 277 -5.69 -20.61 -3.22
CA HIS A 277 -6.75 -20.37 -4.19
C HIS A 277 -6.38 -19.28 -5.20
N VAL A 278 -6.91 -19.43 -6.41
CA VAL A 278 -6.67 -18.53 -7.53
C VAL A 278 -7.98 -17.87 -7.93
N VAL A 279 -8.02 -16.54 -7.87
CA VAL A 279 -9.18 -15.74 -8.25
C VAL A 279 -8.88 -15.05 -9.57
N THR A 280 -9.76 -15.20 -10.55
CA THR A 280 -9.64 -14.59 -11.87
C THR A 280 -10.86 -13.73 -12.16
N THR A 281 -10.66 -12.48 -12.55
CA THR A 281 -11.76 -11.60 -12.96
C THR A 281 -12.24 -11.95 -14.36
N VAL A 282 -13.49 -12.39 -14.48
CA VAL A 282 -14.09 -12.83 -15.76
C VAL A 282 -15.10 -11.83 -16.33
N SER A 283 -15.44 -10.77 -15.60
CA SER A 283 -16.34 -9.71 -16.06
C SER A 283 -15.64 -8.74 -17.03
N PRO A 284 -16.42 -8.04 -17.89
CA PRO A 284 -15.89 -7.00 -18.77
C PRO A 284 -15.50 -5.71 -18.04
N THR A 285 -16.03 -5.51 -16.83
CA THR A 285 -15.69 -4.42 -15.91
C THR A 285 -14.88 -4.96 -14.72
N PRO A 286 -14.18 -4.11 -13.96
CA PRO A 286 -13.50 -4.57 -12.74
C PRO A 286 -14.46 -5.31 -11.80
N SER A 287 -14.00 -6.41 -11.22
CA SER A 287 -14.76 -7.18 -10.23
C SER A 287 -14.37 -6.78 -8.83
N CYS A 288 -15.36 -6.58 -7.97
CA CYS A 288 -15.22 -6.25 -6.57
C CYS A 288 -15.56 -7.48 -5.73
N TYR A 289 -14.65 -7.89 -4.86
CA TYR A 289 -14.88 -9.00 -3.94
C TYR A 289 -14.25 -8.70 -2.58
N VAL A 290 -14.76 -9.36 -1.55
CA VAL A 290 -14.24 -9.29 -0.18
C VAL A 290 -13.78 -10.66 0.25
N LEU A 291 -12.62 -10.70 0.89
CA LEU A 291 -12.15 -11.83 1.68
C LEU A 291 -12.39 -11.49 3.14
N ALA A 292 -13.16 -12.33 3.83
CA ALA A 292 -13.39 -12.24 5.25
C ALA A 292 -12.74 -13.46 5.91
N SER A 293 -11.69 -13.24 6.68
CA SER A 293 -11.00 -14.28 7.42
C SER A 293 -11.48 -14.27 8.86
N THR A 294 -12.07 -15.37 9.31
CA THR A 294 -12.53 -15.55 10.69
C THR A 294 -11.54 -16.43 11.44
N VAL A 295 -11.02 -15.95 12.57
CA VAL A 295 -10.22 -16.76 13.49
C VAL A 295 -11.20 -17.52 14.40
N ASP A 296 -11.19 -18.86 14.31
CA ASP A 296 -11.95 -19.71 15.23
C ASP A 296 -11.37 -19.55 16.65
N SER A 297 -11.88 -18.56 17.36
CA SER A 297 -11.63 -18.39 18.79
C SER A 297 -12.38 -19.50 19.51
N GLY A 298 -11.66 -20.56 19.89
CA GLY A 298 -12.22 -21.65 20.69
C GLY A 298 -13.02 -21.10 21.87
N GLY A 299 -14.32 -21.43 21.90
CA GLY A 299 -15.28 -20.85 22.84
C GLY A 299 -14.86 -21.03 24.30
N GLY A 300 -14.58 -19.91 24.95
CA GLY A 300 -14.45 -19.80 26.40
C GLY A 300 -15.45 -18.76 26.90
N SER A 301 -16.64 -19.20 27.24
CA SER A 301 -17.59 -18.42 28.04
C SER A 301 -17.00 -18.20 29.42
N GLU A 302 -16.72 -16.96 29.81
CA GLU A 302 -16.87 -16.53 31.20
C GLU A 302 -17.07 -15.02 31.26
N GLY A 303 -18.26 -14.61 31.71
CA GLY A 303 -18.58 -13.23 32.00
C GLY A 303 -17.90 -12.77 33.29
N GLY A 304 -17.40 -11.54 33.30
CA GLY A 304 -16.87 -10.92 34.52
C GLY A 304 -16.34 -9.52 34.27
N ILE A 305 -17.13 -8.52 34.65
CA ILE A 305 -16.82 -7.08 34.63
C ILE A 305 -15.65 -6.77 35.59
N GLY A 306 -14.74 -5.87 35.20
CA GLY A 306 -13.89 -5.13 36.14
C GLY A 306 -12.59 -4.60 35.52
N GLY A 307 -12.44 -3.27 35.43
CA GLY A 307 -11.34 -2.63 34.72
C GLY A 307 -10.03 -2.45 35.50
N GLY A 308 -9.00 -1.93 34.81
CA GLY A 308 -7.88 -1.21 35.42
C GLY A 308 -6.47 -1.67 35.05
N GLY A 309 -5.86 -0.95 34.10
CA GLY A 309 -4.44 -0.59 33.92
C GLY A 309 -3.27 -1.40 34.52
N GLY A 310 -2.21 -1.58 33.73
CA GLY A 310 -0.83 -1.72 34.24
C GLY A 310 0.11 -2.60 33.40
N CYS A 311 1.28 -2.04 33.07
CA CYS A 311 2.37 -2.60 32.27
C CYS A 311 3.09 -3.84 32.87
N GLY A 312 3.75 -4.63 32.00
CA GLY A 312 5.11 -5.15 32.24
C GLY A 312 5.35 -6.67 32.18
N GLY A 313 6.08 -7.12 31.14
CA GLY A 313 7.29 -7.95 31.26
C GLY A 313 7.25 -9.44 31.66
N SER A 314 7.61 -10.29 30.68
CA SER A 314 8.60 -11.40 30.76
C SER A 314 8.31 -12.70 31.53
N GLY A 315 8.35 -13.84 30.81
CA GLY A 315 9.04 -15.07 31.24
C GLY A 315 8.25 -16.39 31.36
N GLY A 316 8.50 -17.32 30.44
CA GLY A 316 8.98 -18.68 30.75
C GLY A 316 8.05 -19.80 31.24
N VAL A 317 7.71 -20.72 30.32
CA VAL A 317 7.87 -22.21 30.40
C VAL A 317 6.99 -23.08 31.33
N SER A 318 6.48 -24.16 30.71
CA SER A 318 6.21 -25.55 31.17
C SER A 318 4.79 -26.04 31.55
N THR A 319 4.34 -26.97 30.69
CA THR A 319 3.33 -28.08 30.69
C THR A 319 3.24 -28.95 31.97
N PRO A 320 2.34 -29.98 32.16
CA PRO A 320 1.54 -30.74 31.17
C PRO A 320 0.11 -31.26 31.55
N SER A 321 -0.57 -31.78 30.52
CA SER A 321 -1.52 -32.93 30.45
C SER A 321 -2.80 -33.02 31.30
N ALA A 322 -3.94 -33.17 30.61
CA ALA A 322 -4.94 -34.19 30.94
C ALA A 322 -5.79 -34.59 29.72
N VAL A 323 -5.83 -35.90 29.47
CA VAL A 323 -6.62 -36.60 28.45
C VAL A 323 -8.03 -36.85 28.97
N VAL A 324 -9.07 -36.38 28.28
CA VAL A 324 -10.45 -36.93 28.27
C VAL A 324 -11.03 -36.50 26.91
N GLY A 325 -11.32 -37.38 25.95
CA GLY A 325 -12.42 -38.33 25.95
C GLY A 325 -13.49 -37.84 24.96
N ASN A 326 -13.58 -38.52 23.81
CA ASN A 326 -14.54 -38.35 22.71
C ASN A 326 -15.89 -37.74 23.08
N HIS A 327 -16.31 -36.71 22.34
CA HIS A 327 -17.60 -36.66 21.63
C HIS A 327 -17.60 -35.53 20.59
N ARG A 328 -17.68 -35.89 19.30
CA ARG A 328 -18.12 -34.98 18.24
C ARG A 328 -19.58 -34.58 18.52
N PRO A 329 -19.93 -33.28 18.52
CA PRO A 329 -21.23 -32.86 18.03
C PRO A 329 -21.11 -32.64 16.53
N SER A 330 -21.68 -33.58 15.79
CA SER A 330 -22.13 -33.35 14.42
C SER A 330 -23.17 -32.22 14.40
N GLY A 331 -22.94 -31.21 13.57
CA GLY A 331 -23.98 -30.28 13.14
C GLY A 331 -23.88 -28.87 13.73
N CYS A 332 -23.14 -28.00 13.06
CA CYS A 332 -23.55 -26.60 12.89
C CYS A 332 -23.77 -26.39 11.39
N SER A 333 -24.93 -26.83 10.91
CA SER A 333 -25.40 -26.62 9.55
C SER A 333 -26.01 -25.22 9.42
N GLU A 334 -25.67 -24.52 8.33
CA GLU A 334 -26.32 -23.32 7.78
C GLU A 334 -26.37 -22.03 8.62
N ALA A 335 -26.36 -22.08 9.95
CA ALA A 335 -26.60 -20.92 10.81
C ALA A 335 -25.37 -20.00 11.02
N CYS A 336 -24.15 -20.55 11.05
CA CYS A 336 -22.92 -19.75 11.13
C CYS A 336 -22.56 -19.12 9.78
N HIS A 337 -22.75 -19.86 8.69
CA HIS A 337 -22.69 -19.33 7.33
C HIS A 337 -23.70 -18.20 7.13
N ALA A 338 -24.93 -18.38 7.63
CA ALA A 338 -25.91 -17.31 7.63
C ALA A 338 -25.38 -16.10 8.41
N PHE A 339 -24.75 -16.21 9.59
CA PHE A 339 -24.40 -15.00 10.36
C PHE A 339 -23.36 -14.08 9.70
N ALA A 340 -22.30 -14.62 9.07
CA ALA A 340 -21.32 -13.80 8.35
C ALA A 340 -21.89 -13.26 7.02
N LEU A 341 -22.60 -14.10 6.27
CA LEU A 341 -23.32 -13.68 5.05
C LEU A 341 -24.55 -12.83 5.34
N HIS A 342 -25.09 -12.80 6.56
CA HIS A 342 -26.26 -12.03 7.02
C HIS A 342 -25.82 -10.77 7.75
N ALA A 343 -24.60 -10.69 8.29
CA ALA A 343 -23.99 -9.42 8.63
C ALA A 343 -23.55 -8.67 7.36
N ILE A 344 -22.93 -9.38 6.40
CA ILE A 344 -22.60 -8.83 5.08
C ILE A 344 -23.88 -8.63 4.24
N LYS A 345 -24.86 -9.54 4.25
CA LYS A 345 -26.18 -9.28 3.64
C LYS A 345 -26.94 -8.22 4.39
N ASP A 346 -27.05 -8.15 5.72
CA ASP A 346 -27.87 -7.10 6.35
C ASP A 346 -27.24 -5.71 6.14
N ALA A 347 -25.90 -5.62 6.18
CA ALA A 347 -25.20 -4.41 5.82
C ALA A 347 -25.39 -4.02 4.34
N PHE A 348 -25.57 -4.97 3.42
CA PHE A 348 -25.69 -4.72 1.98
C PHE A 348 -27.12 -4.85 1.39
N SER A 349 -28.04 -5.57 2.03
CA SER A 349 -29.42 -5.82 1.59
C SER A 349 -30.35 -4.65 1.93
N ALA A 350 -29.98 -3.84 2.92
CA ALA A 350 -30.52 -2.48 3.08
C ALA A 350 -30.24 -1.58 1.85
N LEU A 351 -29.25 -1.91 1.01
CA LEU A 351 -28.85 -1.15 -0.18
C LEU A 351 -29.38 -1.75 -1.50
N PHE A 352 -29.50 -3.07 -1.63
CA PHE A 352 -30.03 -3.71 -2.86
C PHE A 352 -31.52 -3.45 -3.13
N PHE A 353 -32.28 -2.93 -2.16
CA PHE A 353 -33.71 -2.58 -2.34
C PHE A 353 -33.99 -1.10 -2.67
N ARG A 354 -32.97 -0.23 -2.88
CA ARG A 354 -33.18 1.20 -3.15
C ARG A 354 -32.94 1.69 -4.58
N THR A 355 -32.66 0.81 -5.54
CA THR A 355 -32.55 1.17 -6.98
C THR A 355 -33.65 0.56 -7.84
N ALA A 356 -34.89 0.69 -7.38
CA ALA A 356 -36.08 0.53 -8.21
C ALA A 356 -37.10 1.64 -7.89
N VAL A 357 -36.85 2.85 -8.43
CA VAL A 357 -37.88 3.78 -8.93
C VAL A 357 -37.29 4.55 -10.11
#